data_AF-A0A656YWY3-F1
#
_entry.id   AF-A0A656YWY3-F1
#
_cell.length_a   1.000
_cell.length_b   1.000
_cell.length_c   1.000
_cell.angle_alpha   90.00
_cell.angle_beta   90.00
_cell.angle_gamma   90.00
#
_symmetry.space_group_name_H-M   'P 1'
#
loop_
_entity.id
_entity.type
_entity.pdbx_description
1 polymer ?
#
loop_
_entity_poly.entity_id
_entity_poly.type
_entity_poly.pdbx_seq_one_letter_code
_entity_poly.pdbx_strand_id
1 'polypeptide(L)' 'MSEGKLEESLSQFLDSGDDWERKKTSVDGVFILKLPKYRGSPPRLAIELNPADSRGNPTKKRGLMMRDL' A
#
# COMPACT_ATOMS: atom_id res chain seq x y z
N MET A 1 22.52 -1.60 2.83
CA MET A 1 22.03 -0.97 4.07
C MET A 1 20.64 -0.35 3.94
N SER A 2 20.16 0.03 2.74
CA SER A 2 18.82 0.61 2.53
C SER A 2 17.69 -0.41 2.35
N GLU A 3 17.96 -1.54 1.69
CA GLU A 3 16.92 -2.53 1.33
C GLU A 3 16.34 -3.25 2.55
N GLY A 4 17.17 -3.73 3.48
CA GLY A 4 16.67 -4.40 4.70
C GLY A 4 15.77 -3.52 5.57
N LYS A 5 16.01 -2.19 5.58
CA LYS A 5 15.16 -1.24 6.31
C LYS A 5 13.78 -1.07 5.65
N LEU A 6 13.73 -1.14 4.31
CA LEU A 6 12.47 -1.07 3.57
C LEU A 6 11.64 -2.33 3.81
N GLU A 7 12.26 -3.50 3.69
CA GLU A 7 11.60 -4.79 3.95
C GLU A 7 11.02 -4.83 5.36
N GLU A 8 11.81 -4.46 6.38
CA GLU A 8 11.33 -4.39 7.77
C GLU A 8 10.13 -3.45 7.93
N SER A 9 10.17 -2.28 7.30
CA SER A 9 9.05 -1.32 7.34
C SER A 9 7.79 -1.87 6.66
N LEU A 10 7.93 -2.66 5.59
CA LEU A 10 6.80 -3.27 4.89
C LEU A 10 6.24 -4.44 5.69
N SER A 11 7.08 -5.27 6.30
CA SER A 11 6.67 -6.34 7.21
C SER A 11 5.92 -5.76 8.42
N GLN A 12 6.46 -4.74 9.07
CA GLN A 12 5.77 -4.05 10.16
C GLN A 12 4.42 -3.50 9.71
N PHE A 13 4.34 -2.90 8.52
CA PHE A 13 3.07 -2.41 8.00
C PHE A 13 2.06 -3.53 7.75
N LEU A 14 2.50 -4.66 7.21
CA LEU A 14 1.66 -5.83 6.98
C LEU A 14 1.09 -6.39 8.29
N ASP A 15 1.90 -6.40 9.36
CA ASP A 15 1.54 -6.98 10.65
C ASP A 15 0.66 -6.05 11.49
N SER A 16 0.98 -4.75 11.54
CA SER A 16 0.37 -3.81 12.49
C SER A 16 -0.57 -2.78 11.86
N GLY A 17 -0.59 -2.65 10.52
CA GLY A 17 -1.45 -1.67 9.85
C GLY A 17 -2.93 -2.02 9.98
N ASP A 18 -3.80 -1.04 9.80
CA ASP A 18 -5.24 -1.26 9.75
C ASP A 18 -5.67 -1.88 8.42
N ASP A 19 -6.77 -2.61 8.42
CA ASP A 19 -7.32 -3.17 7.19
C ASP A 19 -7.76 -2.03 6.25
N TRP A 20 -7.29 -2.11 5.00
CA TRP A 20 -7.42 -1.06 3.98
C TRP A 20 -6.64 0.23 4.27
N GLU A 21 -5.71 0.22 5.24
CA GLU A 21 -4.79 1.34 5.44
C GLU A 21 -3.95 1.57 4.19
N ARG A 22 -3.72 2.85 3.89
CA ARG A 22 -2.90 3.34 2.78
C ARG A 22 -1.65 4.04 3.31
N LYS A 23 -0.49 3.68 2.78
CA LYS A 23 0.76 4.41 2.99
C LYS A 23 1.24 5.08 1.70
N LYS A 24 1.65 6.35 1.82
CA LYS A 24 2.31 7.10 0.76
C LYS A 24 3.70 6.50 0.52
N THR A 25 4.13 6.51 -0.73
CA THR A 25 5.50 6.13 -1.10
C THR A 25 6.30 7.39 -1.47
N SER A 26 7.56 7.20 -1.84
CA SER A 26 8.38 8.26 -2.42
C SER A 26 7.95 8.67 -3.84
N VAL A 27 7.07 7.89 -4.49
CA VAL A 27 6.56 8.18 -5.84
C VAL A 27 5.13 8.70 -5.73
N ASP A 28 4.91 9.91 -6.21
CA ASP A 28 3.59 10.52 -6.20
C ASP A 28 2.59 9.69 -7.00
N GLY A 29 1.43 9.50 -6.37
CA GLY A 29 0.34 8.70 -6.92
C GLY A 29 0.52 7.18 -6.83
N VAL A 30 1.57 6.72 -6.15
CA VAL A 30 1.78 5.31 -5.80
C VAL A 30 1.61 5.13 -4.29
N PHE A 31 0.69 4.24 -3.93
CA PHE A 31 0.35 3.94 -2.53
C PHE A 31 0.48 2.45 -2.26
N ILE A 32 0.88 2.11 -1.05
CA ILE A 32 0.86 0.72 -0.55
C ILE A 32 -0.38 0.55 0.30
N LEU A 33 -1.15 -0.51 0.04
CA LEU A 33 -2.35 -0.85 0.79
C LEU A 33 -2.16 -2.14 1.55
N LYS A 34 -2.62 -2.17 2.80
CA LYS A 34 -2.81 -3.43 3.53
C LYS A 34 -4.16 -4.01 3.19
N LEU A 35 -4.17 -5.14 2.51
CA LEU A 35 -5.38 -5.91 2.26
C LEU A 35 -5.66 -6.84 3.45
N PRO A 36 -6.92 -6.91 3.91
CA PRO A 36 -7.31 -7.83 4.97
C PRO A 36 -7.18 -9.29 4.52
N LYS A 37 -7.18 -10.20 5.49
CA LYS A 37 -7.40 -11.63 5.23
C LYS A 37 -8.74 -11.82 4.53
N TYR A 38 -8.78 -12.57 3.43
CA TYR A 38 -10.02 -12.81 2.68
C TYR A 38 -10.08 -14.21 2.09
N ARG A 39 -11.19 -14.93 2.29
CA ARG A 39 -11.50 -16.24 1.69
C ARG A 39 -10.30 -17.22 1.62
N GLY A 40 -9.55 -17.33 2.71
CA GLY A 40 -8.40 -18.25 2.81
C GLY A 40 -7.05 -17.65 2.43
N SER A 41 -7.01 -16.48 1.79
CA SER A 41 -5.76 -15.75 1.54
C SER A 41 -5.32 -15.00 2.79
N PRO A 42 -4.01 -15.00 3.13
CA PRO A 42 -3.47 -14.23 4.25
C PRO A 42 -3.57 -12.72 3.98
N PRO A 43 -3.42 -11.87 5.02
CA PRO A 43 -3.18 -10.44 4.82
C PRO A 43 -2.00 -10.24 3.88
N ARG A 44 -2.07 -9.20 3.06
CA ARG A 44 -1.09 -8.97 1.99
C ARG A 44 -1.04 -7.51 1.60
N LEU A 45 0.11 -7.08 1.08
CA LEU A 45 0.27 -5.73 0.56
C LEU A 45 -0.14 -5.69 -0.91
N ALA A 46 -0.75 -4.58 -1.31
CA ALA A 46 -1.07 -4.26 -2.69
C ALA A 46 -0.57 -2.87 -3.04
N ILE A 47 -0.48 -2.58 -4.33
CA ILE A 47 -0.15 -1.25 -4.84
C ILE A 47 -1.43 -0.62 -5.38
N GLU A 48 -1.73 0.61 -4.98
CA GLU A 48 -2.74 1.44 -5.64
C GLU A 48 -2.04 2.54 -6.43
N LEU A 49 -2.43 2.65 -7.70
CA LEU A 49 -2.09 3.77 -8.57
C LEU A 49 -3.26 4.75 -8.61
N ASN A 50 -3.03 5.98 -8.17
CA ASN A 50 -4.03 7.02 -8.14
C ASN A 50 -3.34 8.37 -8.34
N PRO A 51 -3.67 9.16 -9.38
CA PRO A 51 -2.98 10.42 -9.61
C PRO A 51 -3.01 11.30 -8.36
N ALA A 52 -1.88 11.90 -8.02
CA ALA A 52 -1.76 12.76 -6.85
C ALA A 52 -1.95 14.24 -7.21
N ASP A 53 -2.53 15.01 -6.29
CA ASP A 53 -2.52 16.47 -6.35
C ASP A 53 -1.14 17.04 -5.96
N SER A 54 -1.01 18.37 -5.96
CA SER A 54 0.23 19.06 -5.56
C SER A 54 0.65 18.83 -4.10
N ARG A 55 -0.20 18.19 -3.28
CA ARG A 55 0.05 17.83 -1.88
C ARG A 55 0.26 16.32 -1.70
N GLY A 56 0.37 15.56 -2.80
CA GLY A 56 0.56 14.12 -2.77
C GLY A 56 -0.70 13.35 -2.37
N ASN A 57 -1.89 13.94 -2.45
CA ASN A 57 -3.15 13.28 -2.09
C ASN A 57 -3.80 12.65 -3.32
N PRO A 58 -4.42 11.47 -3.18
CA PRO A 58 -5.10 10.81 -4.29
C PRO A 58 -6.28 11.65 -4.79
N THR A 59 -6.37 11.83 -6.10
CA THR A 59 -7.41 12.63 -6.76
C THR A 59 -8.65 11.81 -7.13
N LYS A 60 -8.50 10.49 -7.31
CA LYS A 60 -9.62 9.60 -7.65
C LYS A 60 -10.20 8.93 -6.40
N LYS A 61 -11.53 8.78 -6.38
CA LYS A 61 -12.23 8.01 -5.34
C LYS A 61 -11.84 6.52 -5.34
N ARG A 62 -11.50 5.97 -6.51
CA ARG A 62 -11.01 4.60 -6.70
C ARG A 62 -9.78 4.61 -7.61
N GLY A 63 -8.61 4.29 -7.07
CA GLY A 63 -7.41 4.05 -7.87
C GLY A 63 -7.40 2.66 -8.52
N LEU A 64 -6.39 2.41 -9.34
CA LEU A 64 -6.13 1.10 -9.92
C LEU A 64 -5.31 0.28 -8.94
N MET A 65 -5.87 -0.84 -8.49
CA MET A 65 -5.21 -1.74 -7.55
C MET A 65 -4.49 -2.86 -8.30
N MET A 66 -3.19 -2.99 -8.06
CA MET A 66 -2.36 -4.09 -8.51
C MET A 66 -2.03 -4.97 -7.32
N ARG A 67 -2.26 -6.27 -7.47
CA ARG A 67 -2.11 -7.26 -6.41
C ARG A 67 -1.85 -8.62 -7.05
N ASP A 68 -1.05 -9.48 -6.40
CA ASP A 68 -0.91 -10.89 -6.79
C ASP A 68 -2.27 -11.63 -6.80
N LEU A 69 -2.43 -12.66 -7.62
CA LEU A 69 -3.68 -13.42 -7.71
C LEU A 69 -3.74 -14.52 -6.65
#